data_AF-F0W8N0-F1
#
_entry.id   AF-F0W8N0-F1
#
_cell.length_a   1.000
_cell.length_b   1.000
_cell.length_c   1.000
_cell.angle_alpha   90.00
_cell.angle_beta   90.00
_cell.angle_gamma   90.00
#
_symmetry.space_group_name_H-M   'P 1'
#
loop_
_entity.id
_entity.type
_entity.pdbx_description
1 polymer ?
#
loop_
_entity_poly.entity_id
_entity_poly.type
_entity_poly.pdbx_seq_one_letter_code
_entity_poly.pdbx_strand_id
1 'polypeptide(L)'
;MKCHRFSFHGNTHAGKKDPADALNQAAAFSHEVARRADVKGIKTIYNADQTAVFFELLRRTTITKTGSKSFWVKCGNMEKERMTEMVLDDSHGLKYPLFLVMKTAPSKILAVDT
;
A
#
# COMPACT_ATOMS: atom_id res chain seq x y z
N MET A 1 -4.40 35.33 30.50
CA MET A 1 -3.50 34.36 29.82
C MET A 1 -3.76 34.40 28.33
N LYS A 2 -2.77 34.81 27.52
CA LYS A 2 -2.89 34.83 26.05
C LYS A 2 -2.82 33.38 25.52
N CYS A 3 -3.87 32.95 24.84
CA CYS A 3 -3.89 31.68 24.12
C CYS A 3 -3.14 31.87 22.78
N HIS A 4 -1.89 31.44 22.71
CA HIS A 4 -1.15 31.41 21.45
C HIS A 4 -1.69 30.24 20.63
N ARG A 5 -2.44 30.55 19.57
CA ARG A 5 -3.05 29.57 18.67
C ARG A 5 -1.98 28.96 17.77
N PHE A 6 -1.15 28.07 18.33
CA PHE A 6 -0.23 27.24 17.56
C PHE A 6 -0.97 26.01 17.07
N SER A 7 -1.27 25.94 15.77
CA SER A 7 -1.66 24.69 15.11
C SER A 7 -0.39 24.00 14.59
N PHE A 8 -0.13 22.79 15.07
CA PHE A 8 0.87 21.92 14.45
C PHE A 8 0.28 21.34 13.16
N HIS A 9 0.66 21.92 12.02
CA HIS A 9 0.42 21.30 10.73
C HIS A 9 1.56 20.30 10.48
N GLY A 10 1.22 19.02 10.32
CA GLY A 10 2.18 18.02 9.83
C GLY A 10 2.53 18.31 8.37
N ASN A 11 3.79 18.10 8.00
CA ASN A 11 4.24 18.27 6.62
C ASN A 11 3.40 17.37 5.69
N THR A 12 2.60 17.99 4.82
CA THR A 12 1.96 17.29 3.71
C THR A 12 3.04 16.86 2.74
N HIS A 13 3.06 15.58 2.34
CA HIS A 13 4.04 15.07 1.38
C HIS A 13 4.06 15.93 0.10
N ALA A 14 5.22 16.51 -0.20
CA ALA A 14 5.46 17.49 -1.27
C ALA A 14 5.40 16.92 -2.71
N GLY A 15 4.63 15.85 -2.94
CA GLY A 15 4.46 15.20 -4.23
C GLY A 15 3.03 15.21 -4.78
N LYS A 16 2.09 15.86 -4.08
CA LYS A 16 0.71 15.96 -4.57
C LYS A 16 0.65 16.97 -5.73
N LYS A 17 0.49 16.44 -6.95
CA LYS A 17 -0.01 17.23 -8.08
C LYS A 17 -1.34 17.88 -7.70
N ASP A 18 -1.67 18.99 -8.35
CA ASP A 18 -2.99 19.59 -8.23
C ASP A 18 -4.05 18.51 -8.49
N PRO A 19 -5.07 18.36 -7.62
CA PRO A 19 -6.11 17.36 -7.79
C PRO A 19 -6.80 17.45 -9.17
N ALA A 20 -6.95 18.64 -9.75
CA ALA A 20 -7.57 18.82 -11.06
C ALA A 20 -6.70 18.23 -12.19
N ASP A 21 -5.40 18.49 -12.17
CA ASP A 21 -4.46 17.97 -13.18
C ASP A 21 -4.35 16.44 -13.10
N ALA A 22 -4.38 15.89 -11.90
CA ALA A 22 -4.38 14.44 -11.69
C ALA A 22 -5.64 13.78 -12.28
N LEU A 23 -6.81 14.41 -12.11
CA LEU A 23 -8.07 13.92 -12.69
C LEU A 23 -8.07 13.98 -14.21
N ASN A 24 -7.59 15.08 -14.79
CA ASN A 24 -7.47 15.22 -16.25
C ASN A 24 -6.52 14.16 -16.83
N GLN A 25 -5.38 13.93 -16.18
CA GLN A 25 -4.43 12.91 -16.59
C GLN A 25 -5.03 11.49 -16.50
N ALA A 26 -5.78 11.20 -15.45
CA ALA A 26 -6.47 9.92 -15.28
C ALA A 26 -7.56 9.70 -16.35
N ALA A 27 -8.33 10.73 -16.67
CA ALA A 27 -9.34 10.68 -17.73
C ALA A 27 -8.72 10.41 -19.10
N ALA A 28 -7.69 11.17 -19.47
CA ALA A 28 -6.98 10.98 -20.74
C ALA A 28 -6.38 9.56 -20.87
N PHE A 29 -5.79 9.05 -19.79
CA PHE A 29 -5.28 7.69 -19.74
C PHE A 29 -6.40 6.65 -19.93
N SER A 30 -7.52 6.83 -19.23
CA SER A 30 -8.66 5.90 -19.29
C SER A 30 -9.25 5.82 -20.70
N HIS A 31 -9.38 6.96 -21.38
CA HIS A 31 -9.83 6.99 -22.78
C HIS A 31 -8.89 6.24 -23.72
N GLU A 32 -7.57 6.42 -23.57
CA GLU A 32 -6.61 5.74 -24.43
C GLU A 32 -6.57 4.22 -24.18
N VAL A 33 -6.72 3.78 -22.92
CA VAL A 33 -6.83 2.35 -22.59
C VAL A 33 -8.08 1.75 -23.22
N ALA A 34 -9.24 2.42 -23.08
CA ALA A 34 -10.50 1.95 -23.68
C ALA A 34 -10.41 1.86 -25.22
N ARG A 35 -9.85 2.88 -25.86
CA ARG A 35 -9.63 2.89 -27.31
C ARG A 35 -8.73 1.74 -27.76
N ARG A 36 -7.64 1.49 -27.04
CA ARG A 36 -6.73 0.36 -27.36
C ARG A 36 -7.39 -0.98 -27.15
N ALA A 37 -8.21 -1.11 -26.11
CA ALA A 37 -8.95 -2.34 -25.84
C ALA A 37 -9.91 -2.66 -26.99
N ASP A 38 -10.64 -1.66 -27.47
CA ASP A 38 -11.57 -1.80 -28.61
C ASP A 38 -10.84 -2.17 -29.91
N VAL A 39 -9.82 -1.39 -30.31
CA VAL A 39 -9.06 -1.62 -31.54
C VAL A 39 -8.38 -3.00 -31.57
N LYS A 40 -7.92 -3.49 -30.42
CA LYS A 40 -7.23 -4.79 -30.33
C LYS A 40 -8.16 -5.95 -29.97
N GLY A 41 -9.46 -5.70 -29.76
CA GLY A 41 -10.40 -6.71 -29.31
C GLY A 41 -10.02 -7.32 -27.95
N ILE A 42 -9.40 -6.55 -27.06
CA ILE A 42 -9.04 -7.02 -25.71
C ILE A 42 -10.33 -7.19 -24.91
N LYS A 43 -10.65 -8.45 -24.58
CA LYS A 43 -11.85 -8.79 -23.82
C LYS A 43 -11.69 -8.55 -22.32
N THR A 44 -10.49 -8.79 -21.79
CA THR A 44 -10.23 -8.81 -20.34
C THR A 44 -8.88 -8.15 -20.07
N ILE A 45 -8.87 -7.22 -19.13
CA ILE A 45 -7.66 -6.56 -18.63
C ILE A 45 -7.41 -7.06 -17.22
N TYR A 46 -6.18 -7.48 -16.94
CA TYR A 46 -5.76 -7.90 -15.62
C TYR A 46 -4.94 -6.80 -14.97
N ASN A 47 -5.27 -6.45 -13.74
CA ASN A 47 -4.44 -5.62 -12.88
C ASN A 47 -3.76 -6.52 -11.85
N ALA A 48 -2.46 -6.32 -11.68
CA ALA A 48 -1.63 -7.09 -10.76
C ALA A 48 -0.80 -6.10 -9.95
N ASP A 49 -0.87 -6.21 -8.63
CA ASP A 49 -0.13 -5.32 -7.73
C ASP A 49 0.44 -6.07 -6.54
N GLN A 50 1.52 -5.50 -5.99
CA GLN A 50 2.22 -6.00 -4.83
C GLN A 50 1.95 -5.10 -3.63
N THR A 51 1.25 -5.61 -2.63
CA THR A 51 1.04 -4.91 -1.35
C THR A 51 1.79 -5.58 -0.20
N ALA A 52 2.26 -4.77 0.75
CA ALA A 52 2.94 -5.28 1.94
C ALA A 52 1.91 -5.53 3.05
N VAL A 53 1.85 -6.76 3.54
CA VAL A 53 1.06 -7.16 4.70
C VAL A 53 1.96 -7.16 5.92
N PHE A 54 1.61 -6.32 6.90
CA PHE A 54 2.32 -6.21 8.17
C PHE A 54 1.57 -7.00 9.25
N PHE A 55 2.29 -7.88 9.97
CA PHE A 55 1.70 -8.66 11.06
C PHE A 55 1.39 -7.82 12.32
N GLU A 56 2.05 -6.68 12.51
CA GLU A 56 1.78 -5.79 13.65
C GLU A 56 0.75 -4.71 13.31
N LEU A 57 -0.47 -4.88 13.81
CA LEU A 57 -1.45 -3.79 13.92
C LEU A 57 -1.24 -3.06 15.25
N LEU A 58 -0.29 -2.12 15.30
CA LEU A 58 -0.16 -1.25 16.47
C LEU A 58 -1.38 -0.32 16.56
N ARG A 59 -2.18 -0.45 17.61
CA ARG A 59 -3.17 0.59 17.96
C ARG A 59 -2.43 1.86 18.33
N ARG A 60 -2.49 2.87 17.46
CA ARG A 60 -1.81 4.16 17.64
C ARG A 60 -2.47 5.08 18.69
N THR A 61 -3.62 4.69 19.23
CA THR A 61 -4.40 5.51 20.15
C THR A 61 -4.70 4.74 21.43
N THR A 62 -3.83 4.90 22.43
CA THR A 62 -4.26 4.75 23.81
C THR A 62 -4.98 6.06 24.16
N ILE A 63 -6.29 6.14 23.92
CA ILE A 63 -7.09 7.28 24.41
C ILE A 63 -7.25 7.06 25.91
N THR A 64 -6.35 7.65 26.67
CA THR A 64 -6.36 7.58 28.12
C THR A 64 -6.70 8.97 28.68
N LYS A 65 -7.36 9.02 29.83
CA LYS A 65 -7.73 10.29 30.48
C LYS A 65 -6.49 11.15 30.76
N THR A 66 -6.60 12.47 30.64
CA THR A 66 -5.52 13.43 30.94
C THR A 66 -4.89 13.12 32.30
N GLY A 67 -3.58 12.83 32.33
CA GLY A 67 -2.82 12.51 33.55
C GLY A 67 -2.58 11.01 33.81
N SER A 68 -3.13 10.11 33.00
CA SER A 68 -2.84 8.67 33.12
C SER A 68 -1.41 8.32 32.69
N LYS A 69 -0.83 7.31 33.32
CA LYS A 69 0.54 6.84 33.08
C LYS A 69 0.72 6.37 31.63
N SER A 70 1.56 7.07 30.88
CA SER A 70 1.97 6.67 29.53
C SER A 70 2.82 5.40 29.62
N PHE A 71 2.36 4.30 29.03
CA PHE A 71 3.21 3.14 28.81
C PHE A 71 3.84 3.26 27.41
N TRP A 72 5.17 3.36 27.37
CA TRP A 72 5.91 3.30 26.13
C TRP A 72 6.04 1.83 25.72
N VAL A 73 5.21 1.40 24.79
CA VAL A 73 5.44 0.11 24.12
C VAL A 73 6.65 0.29 23.21
N LYS A 74 7.78 -0.29 23.59
CA LYS A 74 8.88 -0.49 22.65
C LYS A 74 8.37 -1.45 21.59
N CYS A 75 8.00 -0.91 20.44
CA CYS A 75 7.69 -1.71 19.27
C CYS A 75 9.02 -2.34 18.83
N GLY A 76 9.03 -3.66 18.66
CA GLY A 76 10.25 -4.40 18.46
C GLY A 76 10.99 -3.92 17.21
N ASN A 77 12.31 -3.75 17.32
CA ASN A 77 13.23 -3.67 16.18
C ASN A 77 13.38 -5.03 15.48
N MET A 78 12.50 -5.99 15.75
CA MET A 78 12.42 -7.22 14.98
C MET A 78 12.02 -6.76 13.58
N GLU A 79 12.92 -6.94 12.62
CA GLU A 79 12.70 -6.55 11.24
C GLU A 79 11.27 -6.90 10.89
N LYS A 80 10.47 -5.88 10.56
CA LYS A 80 9.06 -6.00 10.22
C LYS A 80 8.89 -7.21 9.32
N GLU A 81 8.52 -8.33 9.91
CA GLU A 81 8.30 -9.54 9.15
C GLU A 81 7.12 -9.17 8.25
N ARG A 82 7.43 -9.03 6.97
CA ARG A 82 6.50 -8.51 5.99
C ARG A 82 6.24 -9.63 5.02
N MET A 83 4.99 -10.03 4.98
CA MET A 83 4.51 -10.83 3.88
C MET A 83 4.20 -9.89 2.73
N THR A 84 4.51 -10.33 1.53
CA THR A 84 4.08 -9.65 0.33
C THR A 84 2.83 -10.35 -0.17
N GLU A 85 1.77 -9.58 -0.38
CA GLU A 85 0.54 -10.03 -1.00
C GLU A 85 0.54 -9.57 -2.46
N MET A 86 0.50 -10.54 -3.37
CA MET A 86 0.35 -10.30 -4.81
C MET A 86 -1.13 -10.48 -5.15
N VAL A 87 -1.79 -9.36 -5.46
CA VAL A 87 -3.22 -9.31 -5.77
C VAL A 87 -3.39 -9.29 -7.29
N LEU A 88 -4.38 -10.03 -7.79
CA LEU A 88 -4.76 -10.07 -9.19
C LEU A 88 -6.27 -9.88 -9.32
N ASP A 89 -6.69 -8.91 -10.12
CA ASP A 89 -8.08 -8.63 -10.44
C ASP A 89 -8.28 -8.39 -11.94
N ASP A 90 -9.48 -8.69 -12.45
CA ASP A 90 -9.83 -8.42 -13.85
C ASP A 90 -10.80 -7.23 -14.02
N SER A 91 -10.92 -6.78 -15.27
CA SER A 91 -11.83 -5.71 -15.68
C SER A 91 -13.33 -6.02 -15.52
N HIS A 92 -13.68 -7.27 -15.21
CA HIS A 92 -15.05 -7.69 -14.90
C HIS A 92 -15.34 -7.67 -13.38
N GLY A 93 -14.33 -7.34 -12.57
CA GLY A 93 -14.41 -7.31 -11.11
C GLY A 93 -14.16 -8.66 -10.44
N LEU A 94 -13.67 -9.66 -11.17
CA LEU A 94 -13.27 -10.93 -10.59
C LEU A 94 -11.93 -10.75 -9.85
N LYS A 95 -11.92 -11.11 -8.58
CA LYS A 95 -10.72 -11.19 -7.75
C LYS A 95 -10.20 -12.61 -7.77
N TYR A 96 -8.95 -12.77 -8.19
CA TYR A 96 -8.30 -14.07 -8.22
C TYR A 96 -7.76 -14.45 -6.84
N PRO A 97 -7.50 -15.75 -6.60
CA PRO A 97 -6.91 -16.21 -5.35
C PRO A 97 -5.63 -15.45 -5.02
N LEU A 98 -5.46 -15.19 -3.74
CA LEU A 98 -4.35 -14.41 -3.25
C LEU A 98 -3.04 -15.19 -3.29
N PHE A 99 -1.97 -14.54 -3.75
CA PHE A 99 -0.63 -15.12 -3.68
C PHE A 99 0.18 -14.44 -2.59
N LEU A 100 0.63 -15.24 -1.65
CA LEU A 100 1.39 -14.77 -0.51
C LEU A 100 2.87 -15.13 -0.70
N VAL A 101 3.69 -14.11 -0.89
CA VAL A 101 5.13 -14.23 -1.07
C VAL A 101 5.82 -13.97 0.27
N MET A 102 6.34 -15.04 0.85
CA MET A 102 7.14 -14.99 2.08
C MET A 102 8.62 -14.97 1.73
N LYS A 103 9.38 -14.10 2.40
CA LYS A 103 10.84 -14.16 2.32
C LYS A 103 11.33 -15.35 3.14
N THR A 104 12.10 -16.24 2.52
CA THR A 104 12.75 -17.36 3.19
C THR A 104 14.27 -17.15 3.22
N ALA A 105 14.96 -17.82 4.14
CA ALA A 105 16.41 -17.89 4.13
C ALA A 105 16.93 -18.55 2.83
N PRO A 106 18.16 -18.23 2.39
CA PRO A 106 18.78 -18.89 1.24
C PRO A 106 18.79 -20.42 1.38
N SER A 107 18.64 -21.13 0.26
CA SER A 107 18.71 -22.58 0.23
C SER A 107 20.10 -23.06 0.68
N LYS A 108 20.12 -24.13 1.50
CA LYS A 108 21.36 -24.83 1.90
C LYS A 108 21.73 -25.96 0.93
N ILE A 109 20.88 -26.22 -0.07
CA ILE A 109 21.11 -27.27 -1.07
C ILE A 109 22.08 -26.70 -2.11
N LEU A 110 23.19 -27.41 -2.32
CA LEU A 110 24.15 -27.09 -3.36
C LEU A 110 23.50 -27.31 -4.72
N ALA A 111 23.73 -26.39 -5.67
CA ALA A 111 23.28 -26.57 -7.04
C ALA A 111 23.90 -27.84 -7.62
N VAL A 112 23.07 -28.72 -8.18
CA VAL A 112 23.54 -29.87 -8.96
C VAL A 112 23.63 -29.40 -10.40
N ASP A 113 24.86 -29.33 -10.92
CA ASP A 113 25.09 -29.09 -12.34
C ASP A 113 24.55 -30.30 -13.12
N THR A 114 23.59 -30.06 -14.03
CA THR A 114 23.00 -31.08 -14.92
C THR A 114 23.43 -30.80 -16.35
#